data_AF-A0A925A0S5-F1
#
_entry.id   AF-A0A925A0S5-F1
#
_cell.length_a   1.000
_cell.length_b   1.000
_cell.length_c   1.000
_cell.angle_alpha   90.00
_cell.angle_beta   90.00
_cell.angle_gamma   90.00
#
_symmetry.space_group_name_H-M   'P 1'
#
loop_
_entity.id
_entity.type
_entity.pdbx_description
1 polymer ?
#
loop_
_entity_poly.entity_id
_entity_poly.type
_entity_poly.pdbx_seq_one_letter_code
_entity_poly.pdbx_strand_id
1 'polypeptide(L)'
;MENFENNGASSRRDTLKMLALGSTAGLLGLFDSKVARADSYETPSYQKGLAPVTITKVRAILTAPGGSNLVIVKVETSEPGLYGVGCATFTQRAAVLVPAVDIYLNDFAVGRDVDNIEDIWMATYVSSYWRNGPVLNNALSGLDQALWDIKGKRAKMPVYQLLGGRSRINVDTYVHASSPTLEGLAEQVQGFMEKGWRHIRIQQGGYGARAADGAIADFKAAKYGRETDAPSDMGEYLRSVPRMFDHIRKVCGEKIELLHDMHEQPEPIQAINMIKQLEQYRPFFIEDPFSPENMPWFKQLRATTSIPLAMGELFNNINEFREPMVQQLFDFIRCHISQIGGITPAMKVARLGEWFNVRTAWHGPGDTSPVGHQANNHIDLAVFNFGIQESQTFNTRVQEVFPGTPVIEKGYYVVTEEPGLGIDINEKEAAKYPIRYNGMGTIRKNDGTIMKP
;
A
#
# COMPACT_ATOMS: atom_id res chain seq x y z
N MET A 1 -80.11 11.18 -6.39
CA MET A 1 -80.08 12.60 -5.99
C MET A 1 -78.62 12.92 -5.80
N GLU A 2 -77.93 13.71 -6.63
CA GLU A 2 -78.29 14.55 -7.79
C GLU A 2 -77.21 14.31 -8.89
N ASN A 3 -77.48 14.25 -10.20
CA ASN A 3 -77.71 15.36 -11.17
C ASN A 3 -76.63 16.46 -11.08
N PHE A 4 -75.95 16.95 -12.14
CA PHE A 4 -75.89 16.68 -13.60
C PHE A 4 -74.39 16.73 -14.04
N GLU A 5 -73.92 16.67 -15.29
CA GLU A 5 -74.50 16.73 -16.66
C GLU A 5 -73.63 15.89 -17.64
N ASN A 6 -73.71 16.14 -18.95
CA ASN A 6 -72.87 15.60 -20.03
C ASN A 6 -72.76 16.66 -21.14
N ASN A 7 -71.56 17.08 -21.54
CA ASN A 7 -71.36 17.83 -22.79
C ASN A 7 -69.89 17.92 -23.23
N GLY A 8 -69.65 17.93 -24.55
CA GLY A 8 -68.36 18.32 -25.14
C GLY A 8 -67.73 17.36 -26.16
N ALA A 9 -68.40 17.07 -27.27
CA ALA A 9 -67.76 16.38 -28.39
C ALA A 9 -66.70 17.30 -29.05
N SER A 10 -65.42 17.01 -28.83
CA SER A 10 -64.30 17.68 -29.50
C SER A 10 -64.34 17.45 -31.02
N SER A 11 -64.25 18.51 -31.81
CA SER A 11 -64.31 18.40 -33.27
C SER A 11 -62.96 17.95 -33.84
N ARG A 12 -62.98 17.07 -34.86
CA ARG A 12 -61.78 16.66 -35.62
C ARG A 12 -60.96 17.83 -36.18
N ARG A 13 -61.56 19.02 -36.31
CA ARG A 13 -60.92 20.23 -36.84
C ARG A 13 -60.00 20.91 -35.82
N ASP A 14 -60.28 20.71 -34.53
CA ASP A 14 -59.47 21.26 -33.43
C ASP A 14 -58.26 20.36 -33.14
N THR A 15 -58.44 19.04 -33.24
CA THR A 15 -57.33 18.06 -33.17
C THR A 15 -56.26 18.31 -34.24
N LEU A 16 -56.68 18.64 -35.47
CA LEU A 16 -55.76 18.95 -36.58
C LEU A 16 -55.02 20.29 -36.40
N LYS A 17 -55.65 21.31 -35.80
CA LYS A 17 -54.95 22.56 -35.45
C LYS A 17 -53.92 22.35 -34.34
N MET A 18 -54.21 21.50 -33.36
CA MET A 18 -53.29 21.19 -32.26
C MET A 18 -52.05 20.41 -32.76
N LEU A 19 -52.22 19.48 -33.72
CA LEU A 19 -51.10 18.77 -34.36
C LEU A 19 -50.21 19.68 -35.22
N ALA A 20 -50.78 20.69 -35.90
CA ALA A 20 -50.02 21.64 -36.72
C ALA A 20 -49.19 22.64 -35.89
N LEU A 21 -49.58 22.92 -34.64
CA LEU A 21 -48.82 23.76 -33.70
C LEU A 21 -47.82 22.95 -32.85
N GLY A 22 -48.07 21.65 -32.63
CA GLY A 22 -47.16 20.78 -31.88
C GLY A 22 -45.86 20.47 -32.61
N SER A 23 -45.84 20.47 -33.94
CA SER A 23 -44.66 20.12 -34.74
C SER A 23 -43.56 21.18 -34.73
N THR A 24 -43.89 22.48 -34.69
CA THR A 24 -42.90 23.57 -34.69
C THR A 24 -42.27 23.83 -33.33
N ALA A 25 -43.04 23.73 -32.24
CA ALA A 25 -42.50 23.86 -30.88
C ALA A 25 -41.64 22.65 -30.48
N GLY A 26 -42.04 21.43 -30.87
CA GLY A 26 -41.27 20.22 -30.59
C GLY A 26 -39.94 20.15 -31.34
N LEU A 27 -39.85 20.69 -32.55
CA LEU A 27 -38.61 20.68 -33.33
C LEU A 27 -37.55 21.67 -32.81
N LEU A 28 -37.92 22.80 -32.22
CA LEU A 28 -36.96 23.73 -31.64
C LEU A 28 -36.34 23.21 -30.33
N GLY A 29 -37.13 22.55 -29.47
CA GLY A 29 -36.65 21.98 -28.21
C GLY A 29 -35.72 20.76 -28.36
N LEU A 30 -35.71 20.10 -29.52
CA LEU A 30 -34.90 18.89 -29.77
C LEU A 30 -33.45 19.17 -30.22
N PHE A 31 -33.13 20.40 -30.64
CA PHE A 31 -31.77 20.77 -31.02
C PHE A 31 -31.01 21.55 -29.94
N ASP A 32 -31.72 22.30 -29.09
CA ASP A 32 -31.12 23.22 -28.10
C ASP A 32 -30.63 22.48 -26.82
N SER A 33 -31.29 21.37 -26.47
CA SER A 33 -31.06 20.68 -25.18
C SER A 33 -29.75 19.88 -25.08
N LYS A 34 -28.99 19.71 -26.17
CA LYS A 34 -27.70 18.99 -26.17
C LYS A 34 -26.48 19.92 -26.08
N VAL A 35 -26.61 21.18 -26.50
CA VAL A 35 -25.51 22.14 -26.51
C VAL A 35 -25.35 22.80 -25.13
N ALA A 36 -26.48 23.18 -24.52
CA ALA A 36 -26.54 23.98 -23.29
C ALA A 36 -25.86 23.40 -22.01
N ARG A 37 -25.33 22.16 -22.03
CA ARG A 37 -24.58 21.58 -20.89
C ARG A 37 -23.06 21.56 -21.07
N ALA A 38 -22.55 21.60 -22.30
CA ALA A 38 -21.10 21.60 -22.54
C ALA A 38 -20.49 22.99 -22.34
N ASP A 39 -21.22 24.02 -22.79
CA ASP A 39 -20.74 25.41 -22.81
C ASP A 39 -20.75 26.11 -21.44
N SER A 40 -21.14 25.41 -20.36
CA SER A 40 -21.28 25.97 -19.01
C SER A 40 -20.18 25.57 -18.03
N TYR A 41 -19.11 24.89 -18.47
CA TYR A 41 -17.99 24.55 -17.59
C TYR A 41 -17.05 25.75 -17.43
N GLU A 42 -17.30 26.59 -16.42
CA GLU A 42 -16.40 27.68 -16.06
C GLU A 42 -15.01 27.15 -15.71
N THR A 43 -13.97 27.66 -16.37
CA THR A 43 -12.57 27.37 -16.00
C THR A 43 -12.32 27.82 -14.55
N PRO A 44 -12.03 26.89 -13.61
CA PRO A 44 -11.90 27.23 -12.20
C PRO A 44 -10.85 28.30 -11.95
N SER A 45 -11.11 29.19 -10.99
CA SER A 45 -10.21 30.32 -10.69
C SER A 45 -8.79 29.90 -10.30
N TYR A 46 -8.60 28.69 -9.74
CA TYR A 46 -7.27 28.15 -9.40
C TYR A 46 -6.45 27.74 -10.63
N GLN A 47 -7.07 27.53 -11.80
CA GLN A 47 -6.35 27.30 -13.06
C GLN A 47 -5.90 28.63 -13.71
N LYS A 48 -6.36 29.79 -13.24
CA LYS A 48 -5.93 31.09 -13.79
C LYS A 48 -4.45 31.34 -13.46
N GLY A 49 -3.61 31.22 -14.48
CA GLY A 49 -2.15 31.38 -14.37
C GLY A 49 -1.37 30.06 -14.30
N LEU A 50 -2.04 28.91 -14.24
CA LEU A 50 -1.42 27.60 -14.45
C LEU A 50 -1.79 27.10 -15.84
N ALA A 51 -0.79 26.93 -16.71
CA ALA A 51 -1.01 26.30 -18.00
C ALA A 51 -1.52 24.85 -17.79
N PRO A 52 -2.43 24.34 -18.64
CA PRO A 52 -2.76 22.91 -18.67
C PRO A 52 -1.49 22.10 -18.95
N VAL A 53 -1.23 21.09 -18.12
CA VAL A 53 -0.07 20.19 -18.25
C VAL A 53 -0.60 18.80 -18.54
N THR A 54 -0.21 18.22 -19.68
CA THR A 54 -0.62 16.89 -20.08
C THR A 54 0.51 15.87 -19.95
N ILE A 55 0.15 14.61 -19.76
CA ILE A 55 1.08 13.48 -19.78
C ILE A 55 1.60 13.31 -21.22
N THR A 56 2.91 13.29 -21.41
CA THR A 56 3.54 13.02 -22.72
C THR A 56 4.13 11.62 -22.80
N LYS A 57 4.49 11.00 -21.66
CA LYS A 57 4.95 9.61 -21.59
C LYS A 57 4.83 9.03 -20.19
N VAL A 58 4.52 7.75 -20.10
CA VAL A 58 4.63 6.93 -18.88
C VAL A 58 5.56 5.75 -19.18
N ARG A 59 6.51 5.46 -18.29
CA ARG A 59 7.43 4.33 -18.45
C ARG A 59 7.93 3.75 -17.14
N ALA A 60 8.19 2.45 -17.12
CA ALA A 60 8.84 1.75 -16.04
C ALA A 60 10.37 1.88 -16.12
N ILE A 61 11.00 1.95 -14.95
CA ILE A 61 12.45 1.90 -14.75
C ILE A 61 12.70 0.78 -13.76
N LEU A 62 13.45 -0.23 -14.20
CA LEU A 62 13.81 -1.41 -13.40
C LEU A 62 15.22 -1.26 -12.85
N THR A 63 15.40 -1.46 -11.55
CA THR A 63 16.73 -1.40 -10.93
C THR A 63 16.80 -2.21 -9.64
N ALA A 64 17.99 -2.68 -9.24
CA ALA A 64 18.19 -3.49 -8.04
C ALA A 64 19.44 -3.11 -7.21
N PRO A 65 19.67 -1.82 -6.87
CA PRO A 65 20.90 -1.39 -6.20
C PRO A 65 21.08 -2.05 -4.82
N GLY A 66 19.99 -2.15 -4.04
CA GLY A 66 19.95 -2.79 -2.74
C GLY A 66 19.88 -4.33 -2.77
N GLY A 67 19.75 -4.95 -3.95
CA GLY A 67 19.58 -6.40 -4.12
C GLY A 67 18.14 -6.84 -4.38
N SER A 68 17.14 -6.14 -3.83
CA SER A 68 15.71 -6.27 -4.19
C SER A 68 15.47 -5.69 -5.59
N ASN A 69 14.56 -6.29 -6.37
CA ASN A 69 14.09 -5.68 -7.62
C ASN A 69 13.15 -4.52 -7.30
N LEU A 70 13.46 -3.32 -7.77
CA LEU A 70 12.61 -2.14 -7.64
C LEU A 70 12.00 -1.78 -9.01
N VAL A 71 10.77 -1.28 -9.00
CA VAL A 71 10.06 -0.78 -10.19
C VAL A 71 9.61 0.64 -9.90
N ILE A 72 10.09 1.58 -10.70
CA ILE A 72 9.73 2.99 -10.62
C ILE A 72 9.00 3.37 -11.89
N VAL A 73 7.86 4.03 -11.78
CA VAL A 73 7.19 4.66 -12.92
C VAL A 73 7.63 6.11 -12.99
N LYS A 74 8.04 6.55 -14.18
CA LYS A 74 8.31 7.95 -14.50
C LYS A 74 7.25 8.48 -15.45
N VAL A 75 6.66 9.62 -15.10
CA VAL A 75 5.63 10.32 -15.88
C VAL A 75 6.22 11.62 -16.38
N GLU A 76 6.46 11.70 -17.68
CA GLU A 76 6.96 12.89 -18.37
C GLU A 76 5.77 13.73 -18.85
N THR A 77 5.89 15.07 -18.83
CA THR A 77 4.77 15.98 -19.11
C THR A 77 5.02 16.88 -20.33
N SER A 78 4.02 17.71 -20.67
CA SER A 78 4.13 18.73 -21.72
C SER A 78 4.93 19.98 -21.29
N GLU A 79 5.25 20.12 -20.00
CA GLU A 79 6.05 21.22 -19.45
C GLU A 79 7.53 20.78 -19.33
N PRO A 80 8.47 21.44 -20.03
CA PRO A 80 9.88 21.03 -20.01
C PRO A 80 10.49 21.02 -18.61
N GLY A 81 11.02 19.88 -18.20
CA GLY A 81 11.63 19.68 -16.88
C GLY A 81 10.66 19.25 -15.77
N LEU A 82 9.35 19.31 -16.00
CA LEU A 82 8.34 18.81 -15.06
C LEU A 82 8.03 17.34 -15.35
N TYR A 83 8.30 16.49 -14.36
CA TYR A 83 7.98 15.06 -14.38
C TYR A 83 7.78 14.53 -12.96
N GLY A 84 7.11 13.38 -12.88
CA GLY A 84 6.83 12.66 -11.64
C GLY A 84 7.55 11.32 -11.55
N VAL A 85 7.85 10.88 -10.34
CA VAL A 85 8.32 9.51 -10.04
C VAL A 85 7.40 8.84 -9.02
N GLY A 86 7.16 7.53 -9.19
CA GLY A 86 6.27 6.77 -8.31
C GLY A 86 6.68 5.31 -8.16
N CYS A 87 6.39 4.70 -7.01
CA CYS A 87 6.69 3.30 -6.72
C CYS A 87 5.62 2.36 -7.30
N ALA A 88 6.09 1.39 -8.07
CA ALA A 88 5.31 0.26 -8.61
C ALA A 88 5.94 -1.09 -8.23
N THR A 89 6.73 -1.14 -7.15
CA THR A 89 7.54 -2.32 -6.84
C THR A 89 6.71 -3.51 -6.37
N PHE A 90 6.55 -4.48 -7.26
CA PHE A 90 6.25 -5.86 -6.91
C PHE A 90 7.48 -6.73 -7.21
N THR A 91 8.42 -6.82 -6.25
CA THR A 91 9.79 -7.32 -6.49
C THR A 91 9.84 -8.72 -7.11
N GLN A 92 8.95 -9.62 -6.68
CA GLN A 92 8.88 -11.02 -7.11
C GLN A 92 8.38 -11.17 -8.56
N ARG A 93 7.79 -10.13 -9.17
CA ARG A 93 7.27 -10.11 -10.55
C ARG A 93 7.64 -8.84 -11.31
N ALA A 94 8.70 -8.13 -10.90
CA ALA A 94 9.08 -6.80 -11.42
C ALA A 94 9.06 -6.67 -12.96
N ALA A 95 9.52 -7.70 -13.69
CA ALA A 95 9.52 -7.70 -15.16
C ALA A 95 8.12 -7.64 -15.80
N VAL A 96 7.08 -8.15 -15.12
CA VAL A 96 5.69 -8.14 -15.61
C VAL A 96 5.08 -6.73 -15.57
N LEU A 97 5.63 -5.83 -14.73
CA LEU A 97 5.16 -4.45 -14.63
C LEU A 97 5.55 -3.62 -15.85
N VAL A 98 6.63 -3.97 -16.56
CA VAL A 98 7.08 -3.24 -17.76
C VAL A 98 6.00 -3.20 -18.85
N PRO A 99 5.46 -4.33 -19.37
CA PRO A 99 4.39 -4.26 -20.36
C PRO A 99 3.08 -3.68 -19.81
N ALA A 100 2.81 -3.83 -18.50
CA ALA A 100 1.64 -3.20 -17.88
C ALA A 100 1.73 -1.66 -17.93
N VAL A 101 2.93 -1.10 -17.70
CA VAL A 101 3.19 0.34 -17.70
C VAL A 101 3.44 0.87 -19.12
N ASP A 102 4.44 0.35 -19.81
CA ASP A 102 4.98 0.93 -21.06
C ASP A 102 4.05 0.77 -22.27
N ILE A 103 3.18 -0.24 -22.25
CA ILE A 103 2.20 -0.51 -23.32
C ILE A 103 0.84 0.04 -22.89
N TYR A 104 0.17 -0.62 -21.95
CA TYR A 104 -1.23 -0.34 -21.64
C TYR A 104 -1.43 0.98 -20.89
N LEU A 105 -0.66 1.22 -19.84
CA LEU A 105 -0.85 2.42 -19.01
C LEU A 105 -0.39 3.69 -19.72
N ASN A 106 0.71 3.62 -20.48
CA ASN A 106 1.20 4.71 -21.30
C ASN A 106 0.17 5.13 -22.37
N ASP A 107 -0.35 4.18 -23.16
CA ASP A 107 -1.39 4.45 -24.17
C ASP A 107 -2.65 5.06 -23.54
N PHE A 108 -3.06 4.55 -22.37
CA PHE A 108 -4.23 5.05 -21.65
C PHE A 108 -4.06 6.47 -21.05
N ALA A 109 -2.85 6.82 -20.63
CA ALA A 109 -2.57 8.02 -19.84
C ALA A 109 -2.10 9.22 -20.69
N VAL A 110 -1.42 9.00 -21.81
CA VAL A 110 -0.89 10.09 -22.66
C VAL A 110 -2.02 11.03 -23.13
N GLY A 111 -1.74 12.33 -23.10
CA GLY A 111 -2.68 13.39 -23.44
C GLY A 111 -3.63 13.81 -22.31
N ARG A 112 -3.73 13.05 -21.21
CA ARG A 112 -4.55 13.44 -20.05
C ARG A 112 -3.90 14.57 -19.25
N ASP A 113 -4.74 15.44 -18.67
CA ASP A 113 -4.33 16.51 -17.76
C ASP A 113 -3.90 15.93 -16.39
N VAL A 114 -2.66 16.23 -15.99
CA VAL A 114 -2.03 15.71 -14.77
C VAL A 114 -2.74 16.17 -13.48
N ASP A 115 -3.58 17.21 -13.53
CA ASP A 115 -4.28 17.68 -12.33
C ASP A 115 -5.41 16.75 -11.88
N ASN A 116 -5.97 15.94 -12.77
CA ASN A 116 -7.19 15.17 -12.52
C ASN A 116 -6.88 13.77 -11.95
N ILE A 117 -6.07 13.71 -10.88
CA ILE A 117 -5.55 12.45 -10.31
C ILE A 117 -6.66 11.46 -9.97
N GLU A 118 -7.74 11.89 -9.29
CA GLU A 118 -8.85 11.01 -8.90
C GLU A 118 -9.59 10.42 -10.12
N ASP A 119 -9.77 11.20 -11.20
CA ASP A 119 -10.34 10.70 -12.46
C ASP A 119 -9.42 9.69 -13.13
N ILE A 120 -8.14 10.03 -13.30
CA ILE A 120 -7.14 9.14 -13.89
C ILE A 120 -7.04 7.84 -13.09
N TRP A 121 -7.05 7.92 -11.76
CA TRP A 121 -7.00 6.75 -10.88
C TRP A 121 -8.21 5.85 -11.09
N MET A 122 -9.42 6.40 -10.98
CA MET A 122 -10.67 5.65 -11.14
C MET A 122 -10.81 5.06 -12.54
N ALA A 123 -10.50 5.83 -13.58
CA ALA A 123 -10.57 5.39 -14.97
C ALA A 123 -9.55 4.30 -15.28
N THR A 124 -8.32 4.40 -14.74
CA THR A 124 -7.29 3.37 -14.89
C THR A 124 -7.67 2.10 -14.14
N TYR A 125 -8.15 2.21 -12.89
CA TYR A 125 -8.51 1.07 -12.04
C TYR A 125 -9.60 0.18 -12.67
N VAL A 126 -10.46 0.71 -13.54
CA VAL A 126 -11.50 -0.06 -14.25
C VAL A 126 -11.19 -0.33 -15.73
N SER A 127 -10.09 0.20 -16.26
CA SER A 127 -9.76 0.21 -17.70
C SER A 127 -9.71 -1.18 -18.36
N SER A 128 -9.28 -2.20 -17.62
CA SER A 128 -9.14 -3.59 -18.09
C SER A 128 -10.36 -4.48 -17.76
N TYR A 129 -11.47 -3.89 -17.30
CA TYR A 129 -12.68 -4.55 -16.79
C TYR A 129 -12.44 -5.42 -15.55
N TRP A 130 -11.65 -6.50 -15.67
CA TRP A 130 -11.03 -7.16 -14.52
C TRP A 130 -10.00 -6.24 -13.88
N ARG A 131 -9.85 -6.31 -12.55
CA ARG A 131 -9.11 -5.34 -11.73
C ARG A 131 -8.81 -5.90 -10.34
N ASN A 132 -8.10 -5.13 -9.51
CA ASN A 132 -7.36 -5.59 -8.33
C ASN A 132 -6.19 -6.50 -8.73
N GLY A 133 -5.53 -7.10 -7.73
CA GLY A 133 -4.39 -7.98 -7.95
C GLY A 133 -3.07 -7.22 -7.98
N PRO A 134 -1.96 -7.89 -7.62
CA PRO A 134 -0.70 -7.23 -7.30
C PRO A 134 -0.06 -6.54 -8.50
N VAL A 135 -0.25 -7.03 -9.73
CA VAL A 135 0.36 -6.45 -10.94
C VAL A 135 -0.29 -5.12 -11.34
N LEU A 136 -1.61 -5.10 -11.51
CA LEU A 136 -2.31 -3.90 -12.01
C LEU A 136 -2.33 -2.78 -10.96
N ASN A 137 -2.51 -3.13 -9.69
CA ASN A 137 -2.47 -2.14 -8.61
C ASN A 137 -1.09 -1.51 -8.46
N ASN A 138 0.00 -2.28 -8.60
CA ASN A 138 1.35 -1.71 -8.57
C ASN A 138 1.62 -0.78 -9.75
N ALA A 139 1.22 -1.15 -10.97
CA ALA A 139 1.34 -0.29 -12.15
C ALA A 139 0.57 1.03 -11.95
N LEU A 140 -0.67 0.95 -11.47
CA LEU A 140 -1.50 2.10 -11.11
C LEU A 140 -0.87 2.97 -10.01
N SER A 141 -0.31 2.35 -8.96
CA SER A 141 0.41 3.06 -7.90
C SER A 141 1.58 3.88 -8.41
N GLY A 142 2.34 3.34 -9.36
CA GLY A 142 3.46 4.08 -9.96
C GLY A 142 2.99 5.34 -10.67
N LEU A 143 1.88 5.26 -11.43
CA LEU A 143 1.26 6.45 -12.04
C LEU A 143 0.70 7.40 -10.98
N ASP A 144 -0.06 6.90 -10.01
CA ASP A 144 -0.70 7.69 -8.95
C ASP A 144 0.32 8.50 -8.13
N GLN A 145 1.38 7.83 -7.64
CA GLN A 145 2.45 8.49 -6.89
C GLN A 145 3.19 9.53 -7.74
N ALA A 146 3.45 9.23 -9.03
CA ALA A 146 4.09 10.19 -9.94
C ALA A 146 3.19 11.41 -10.24
N LEU A 147 1.87 11.23 -10.31
CA LEU A 147 0.93 12.34 -10.48
C LEU A 147 0.85 13.21 -9.21
N TRP A 148 0.86 12.60 -8.02
CA TRP A 148 0.96 13.34 -6.75
C TRP A 148 2.28 14.11 -6.64
N ASP A 149 3.39 13.51 -7.06
CA ASP A 149 4.71 14.15 -7.15
C ASP A 149 4.69 15.37 -8.11
N ILE A 150 4.13 15.23 -9.31
CA ILE A 150 3.90 16.34 -10.25
C ILE A 150 3.06 17.44 -9.62
N LYS A 151 1.96 17.09 -8.93
CA LYS A 151 1.07 18.07 -8.30
C LYS A 151 1.77 18.84 -7.18
N GLY A 152 2.57 18.16 -6.35
CA GLY A 152 3.42 18.82 -5.35
C GLY A 152 4.46 19.74 -5.97
N LYS A 153 5.14 19.31 -7.03
CA LYS A 153 6.09 20.13 -7.79
C LYS A 153 5.44 21.38 -8.39
N ARG A 154 4.27 21.26 -9.04
CA ARG A 154 3.49 22.39 -9.59
C ARG A 154 3.01 23.34 -8.50
N ALA A 155 2.56 22.82 -7.36
CA ALA A 155 2.15 23.61 -6.20
C ALA A 155 3.33 24.24 -5.43
N LYS A 156 4.57 23.81 -5.70
CA LYS A 156 5.79 24.12 -4.92
C LYS A 156 5.64 23.73 -3.44
N MET A 157 5.03 22.59 -3.19
CA MET A 157 4.73 22.04 -1.86
C MET A 157 5.12 20.56 -1.77
N PRO A 158 5.64 20.09 -0.64
CA PRO A 158 5.75 18.65 -0.37
C PRO A 158 4.33 18.05 -0.33
N VAL A 159 4.18 16.80 -0.80
CA VAL A 159 2.86 16.16 -0.97
C VAL A 159 2.04 16.15 0.32
N TYR A 160 2.66 15.98 1.50
CA TYR A 160 1.94 16.00 2.78
C TYR A 160 1.15 17.30 3.02
N GLN A 161 1.58 18.45 2.49
CA GLN A 161 0.84 19.72 2.60
C GLN A 161 -0.45 19.68 1.76
N LEU A 162 -0.38 19.09 0.56
CA LEU A 162 -1.56 18.89 -0.29
C LEU A 162 -2.56 17.87 0.28
N LEU A 163 -2.07 16.93 1.11
CA LEU A 163 -2.89 15.95 1.81
C LEU A 163 -3.57 16.48 3.09
N GLY A 164 -3.36 17.75 3.43
CA GLY A 164 -3.98 18.44 4.58
C GLY A 164 -2.99 19.07 5.57
N GLY A 165 -1.68 18.94 5.34
CA GLY A 165 -0.64 19.46 6.24
C GLY A 165 -0.31 18.52 7.40
N ARG A 166 0.60 18.95 8.27
CA ARG A 166 1.11 18.13 9.38
C ARG A 166 0.07 17.90 10.47
N SER A 167 -0.26 16.63 10.71
CA SER A 167 -0.88 16.13 11.96
C SER A 167 0.16 15.80 13.04
N ARG A 168 1.46 15.77 12.71
CA ARG A 168 2.60 15.55 13.62
C ARG A 168 3.89 16.16 13.07
N ILE A 169 4.91 16.28 13.92
CA ILE A 169 6.21 16.86 13.54
C ILE A 169 7.19 15.84 12.93
N ASN A 170 7.12 14.56 13.34
CA ASN A 170 8.02 13.49 12.92
C ASN A 170 7.23 12.20 12.65
N VAL A 171 7.78 11.33 11.79
CA VAL A 171 7.28 9.97 11.56
C VAL A 171 8.10 9.01 12.45
N ASP A 172 7.53 8.53 13.55
CA ASP A 172 8.17 7.52 14.40
C ASP A 172 8.18 6.17 13.67
N THR A 173 9.24 5.39 13.86
CA THR A 173 9.46 4.17 13.08
C THR A 173 9.74 2.96 13.97
N TYR A 174 9.62 1.76 13.40
CA TYR A 174 10.21 0.54 13.95
C TYR A 174 11.29 -0.06 13.05
N VAL A 175 12.22 -0.79 13.66
CA VAL A 175 13.36 -1.46 12.98
C VAL A 175 13.35 -2.96 13.26
N HIS A 176 13.99 -3.75 12.41
CA HIS A 176 14.06 -5.21 12.54
C HIS A 176 15.33 -5.65 13.27
N ALA A 177 15.17 -6.42 14.34
CA ALA A 177 16.23 -7.19 14.99
C ALA A 177 15.98 -8.68 14.73
N SER A 178 16.98 -9.39 14.19
CA SER A 178 16.86 -10.81 13.86
C SER A 178 18.18 -11.53 14.07
N SER A 179 18.12 -12.64 14.82
CA SER A 179 19.29 -13.46 15.18
C SER A 179 18.88 -14.93 15.30
N PRO A 180 19.76 -15.90 15.02
CA PRO A 180 19.49 -17.31 15.36
C PRO A 180 19.49 -17.55 16.88
N THR A 181 20.23 -16.75 17.66
CA THR A 181 20.37 -16.88 19.12
C THR A 181 19.65 -15.74 19.86
N LEU A 182 19.20 -16.00 21.09
CA LEU A 182 18.52 -15.00 21.92
C LEU A 182 19.48 -13.90 22.39
N GLU A 183 20.73 -14.27 22.66
CA GLU A 183 21.80 -13.37 23.08
C GLU A 183 22.10 -12.34 21.97
N GLY A 184 22.34 -12.82 20.74
CA GLY A 184 22.56 -11.94 19.59
C GLY A 184 21.33 -11.11 19.19
N LEU A 185 20.12 -11.55 19.57
CA LEU A 185 18.91 -10.76 19.42
C LEU A 185 18.85 -9.64 20.46
N ALA A 186 19.17 -9.93 21.72
CA ALA A 186 19.24 -8.95 22.79
C ALA A 186 20.32 -7.88 22.53
N GLU A 187 21.50 -8.28 22.05
CA GLU A 187 22.56 -7.36 21.61
C GLU A 187 22.08 -6.40 20.50
N GLN A 188 21.37 -6.91 19.49
CA GLN A 188 20.79 -6.05 18.44
C GLN A 188 19.74 -5.10 19.01
N VAL A 189 18.83 -5.58 19.87
CA VAL A 189 17.80 -4.75 20.51
C VAL A 189 18.43 -3.63 21.34
N GLN A 190 19.42 -3.94 22.17
CA GLN A 190 20.17 -2.94 22.95
C GLN A 190 20.90 -1.94 22.04
N GLY A 191 21.60 -2.40 21.00
CA GLY A 191 22.28 -1.54 20.04
C GLY A 191 21.34 -0.64 19.21
N PHE A 192 20.06 -1.00 19.06
CA PHE A 192 19.03 -0.11 18.51
C PHE A 192 18.49 0.87 19.56
N MET A 193 18.28 0.44 20.80
CA MET A 193 17.90 1.34 21.92
C MET A 193 18.93 2.46 22.12
N GLU A 194 20.23 2.16 22.08
CA GLU A 194 21.32 3.14 22.16
C GLU A 194 21.28 4.18 21.02
N LYS A 195 20.86 3.75 19.82
CA LYS A 195 20.63 4.63 18.65
C LYS A 195 19.31 5.42 18.74
N GLY A 196 18.55 5.25 19.83
CA GLY A 196 17.31 5.98 20.11
C GLY A 196 16.04 5.30 19.60
N TRP A 197 16.08 4.05 19.13
CA TRP A 197 14.86 3.34 18.73
C TRP A 197 13.95 3.03 19.91
N ARG A 198 12.64 3.17 19.69
CA ARG A 198 11.57 2.91 20.68
C ARG A 198 10.74 1.67 20.36
N HIS A 199 10.69 1.31 19.08
CA HIS A 199 9.88 0.21 18.54
C HIS A 199 10.81 -0.73 17.76
N ILE A 200 10.85 -2.02 18.13
CA ILE A 200 11.73 -3.01 17.49
C ILE A 200 10.94 -4.29 17.23
N ARG A 201 10.94 -4.75 15.97
CA ARG A 201 10.39 -6.06 15.59
C ARG A 201 11.44 -7.14 15.81
N ILE A 202 11.13 -8.12 16.64
CA ILE A 202 12.03 -9.19 17.05
C ILE A 202 11.69 -10.52 16.39
N GLN A 203 12.71 -11.18 15.84
CA GLN A 203 12.58 -12.49 15.20
C GLN A 203 13.76 -13.41 15.59
N GLN A 204 13.46 -14.66 15.92
CA GLN A 204 14.49 -15.70 16.07
C GLN A 204 14.54 -16.58 14.82
N GLY A 205 15.65 -16.56 14.08
CA GLY A 205 15.90 -17.45 12.93
C GLY A 205 15.00 -17.23 11.69
N GLY A 206 14.39 -16.05 11.54
CA GLY A 206 13.44 -15.75 10.45
C GLY A 206 12.04 -16.36 10.67
N TYR A 207 11.20 -16.31 9.64
CA TYR A 207 9.80 -16.79 9.72
C TYR A 207 9.72 -18.32 9.69
N GLY A 208 9.17 -18.92 10.75
CA GLY A 208 8.87 -20.35 10.80
C GLY A 208 10.05 -21.24 11.17
N ALA A 209 11.03 -20.69 11.90
CA ALA A 209 12.20 -21.42 12.40
C ALA A 209 12.93 -22.24 11.32
N ARG A 210 13.32 -21.58 10.21
CA ARG A 210 13.87 -22.20 8.98
C ARG A 210 15.23 -22.93 9.13
N ALA A 211 15.70 -23.18 10.36
CA ALA A 211 17.01 -23.78 10.67
C ALA A 211 17.09 -24.39 12.09
N ALA A 212 16.02 -25.01 12.60
CA ALA A 212 15.89 -25.33 14.03
C ALA A 212 16.92 -26.31 14.64
N ASP A 213 17.37 -27.35 13.92
CA ASP A 213 18.16 -28.44 14.53
C ASP A 213 19.22 -29.10 13.61
N GLY A 214 19.29 -28.73 12.33
CA GLY A 214 20.17 -29.38 11.36
C GLY A 214 19.76 -30.81 10.97
N ALA A 215 18.58 -31.28 11.41
CA ALA A 215 18.02 -32.53 10.94
C ALA A 215 17.61 -32.41 9.46
N ILE A 216 17.74 -33.52 8.72
CA ILE A 216 17.23 -33.60 7.35
C ILE A 216 15.72 -33.81 7.45
N ALA A 217 14.95 -32.77 7.13
CA ALA A 217 13.48 -32.85 7.09
C ALA A 217 12.98 -34.03 6.24
N ASP A 218 11.93 -34.71 6.69
CA ASP A 218 11.49 -35.99 6.12
C ASP A 218 11.22 -35.90 4.61
N PHE A 219 10.62 -34.80 4.13
CA PHE A 219 10.40 -34.59 2.70
C PHE A 219 11.70 -34.55 1.88
N LYS A 220 12.80 -34.00 2.44
CA LYS A 220 14.13 -34.01 1.78
C LYS A 220 14.75 -35.40 1.81
N ALA A 221 14.63 -36.12 2.92
CA ALA A 221 15.07 -37.52 3.01
C ALA A 221 14.31 -38.42 2.01
N ALA A 222 13.02 -38.18 1.83
CA ALA A 222 12.16 -38.84 0.83
C ALA A 222 12.36 -38.34 -0.62
N LYS A 223 13.23 -37.35 -0.85
CA LYS A 223 13.47 -36.72 -2.16
C LYS A 223 12.22 -36.12 -2.80
N TYR A 224 11.30 -35.62 -1.98
CA TYR A 224 10.10 -34.90 -2.38
C TYR A 224 10.38 -33.39 -2.47
N GLY A 225 9.61 -32.66 -3.28
CA GLY A 225 9.83 -31.22 -3.50
C GLY A 225 11.09 -30.91 -4.33
N ARG A 226 11.58 -29.66 -4.22
CA ARG A 226 12.84 -29.21 -4.84
C ARG A 226 13.93 -29.05 -3.81
N GLU A 227 15.19 -29.11 -4.24
CA GLU A 227 16.36 -28.86 -3.40
C GLU A 227 16.29 -27.49 -2.68
N THR A 228 15.81 -26.48 -3.40
CA THR A 228 15.60 -25.10 -2.95
C THR A 228 14.40 -24.90 -2.02
N ASP A 229 13.55 -25.91 -1.81
CA ASP A 229 12.42 -25.79 -0.88
C ASP A 229 12.95 -25.81 0.56
N ALA A 230 12.53 -24.84 1.38
CA ALA A 230 12.99 -24.69 2.75
C ALA A 230 12.09 -25.47 3.73
N PRO A 231 12.65 -26.18 4.72
CA PRO A 231 11.87 -26.75 5.81
C PRO A 231 11.43 -25.65 6.79
N SER A 232 10.31 -25.89 7.47
CA SER A 232 9.85 -25.12 8.61
C SER A 232 9.37 -26.06 9.72
N ASP A 233 9.86 -25.83 10.95
CA ASP A 233 9.32 -26.47 12.15
C ASP A 233 8.41 -25.48 12.88
N MET A 234 7.11 -25.56 12.56
CA MET A 234 6.09 -24.77 13.24
C MET A 234 5.89 -25.17 14.70
N GLY A 235 6.19 -26.41 15.07
CA GLY A 235 6.17 -26.83 16.47
C GLY A 235 7.24 -26.08 17.28
N GLU A 236 8.44 -25.92 16.72
CA GLU A 236 9.50 -25.15 17.38
C GLU A 236 9.27 -23.64 17.32
N TYR A 237 8.83 -23.09 16.19
CA TYR A 237 8.45 -21.67 16.10
C TYR A 237 7.42 -21.28 17.17
N LEU A 238 6.35 -22.08 17.34
CA LEU A 238 5.30 -21.82 18.36
C LEU A 238 5.83 -21.90 19.81
N ARG A 239 6.92 -22.64 20.06
CA ARG A 239 7.57 -22.73 21.37
C ARG A 239 8.66 -21.67 21.59
N SER A 240 9.32 -21.23 20.53
CA SER A 240 10.45 -20.31 20.62
C SER A 240 9.99 -18.86 20.81
N VAL A 241 8.90 -18.44 20.16
CA VAL A 241 8.42 -17.05 20.24
C VAL A 241 8.09 -16.60 21.68
N PRO A 242 7.34 -17.34 22.52
CA PRO A 242 7.13 -16.94 23.91
C PRO A 242 8.43 -16.87 24.73
N ARG A 243 9.41 -17.75 24.48
CA ARG A 243 10.73 -17.72 25.15
C ARG A 243 11.58 -16.54 24.69
N MET A 244 11.46 -16.16 23.41
CA MET A 244 12.11 -14.99 22.84
C MET A 244 11.60 -13.70 23.51
N PHE A 245 10.28 -13.53 23.64
CA PHE A 245 9.72 -12.38 24.35
C PHE A 245 10.13 -12.35 25.83
N ASP A 246 10.08 -13.49 26.54
CA ASP A 246 10.53 -13.62 27.94
C ASP A 246 11.99 -13.17 28.11
N HIS A 247 12.89 -13.66 27.26
CA HIS A 247 14.31 -13.31 27.31
C HIS A 247 14.54 -11.81 27.03
N ILE A 248 13.95 -11.28 25.96
CA ILE A 248 14.13 -9.87 25.59
C ILE A 248 13.52 -8.92 26.65
N ARG A 249 12.39 -9.28 27.26
CA ARG A 249 11.84 -8.50 28.39
C ARG A 249 12.77 -8.50 29.61
N LYS A 250 13.35 -9.66 29.96
CA LYS A 250 14.31 -9.77 31.07
C LYS A 250 15.63 -9.00 30.84
N VAL A 251 16.12 -8.93 29.60
CA VAL A 251 17.43 -8.34 29.27
C VAL A 251 17.35 -6.87 28.83
N CYS A 252 16.28 -6.48 28.12
CA CYS A 252 16.10 -5.15 27.55
C CYS A 252 15.02 -4.31 28.27
N GLY A 253 14.18 -4.95 29.10
CA GLY A 253 13.20 -4.30 29.97
C GLY A 253 11.84 -4.00 29.34
N GLU A 254 10.96 -3.38 30.15
CA GLU A 254 9.55 -3.16 29.83
C GLU A 254 9.26 -1.90 28.98
N LYS A 255 10.23 -0.99 28.85
CA LYS A 255 10.05 0.32 28.20
C LYS A 255 10.17 0.29 26.68
N ILE A 256 10.87 -0.69 26.11
CA ILE A 256 10.96 -0.87 24.66
C ILE A 256 9.65 -1.46 24.16
N GLU A 257 9.12 -0.92 23.06
CA GLU A 257 7.95 -1.47 22.39
C GLU A 257 8.41 -2.60 21.44
N LEU A 258 7.90 -3.81 21.66
CA LEU A 258 8.32 -5.02 20.93
C LEU A 258 7.23 -5.44 19.96
N LEU A 259 7.60 -5.66 18.71
CA LEU A 259 6.72 -6.14 17.65
C LEU A 259 7.14 -7.57 17.28
N HIS A 260 6.21 -8.38 16.78
CA HIS A 260 6.53 -9.67 16.18
C HIS A 260 5.58 -9.98 15.03
N ASP A 261 6.12 -10.66 14.02
CA ASP A 261 5.44 -10.97 12.76
C ASP A 261 5.34 -12.48 12.59
N MET A 262 4.10 -12.94 12.44
CA MET A 262 3.74 -14.34 12.28
C MET A 262 3.67 -14.76 10.81
N HIS A 263 3.63 -13.78 9.90
CA HIS A 263 3.77 -13.93 8.45
C HIS A 263 2.88 -15.05 7.87
N GLU A 264 1.61 -15.10 8.32
CA GLU A 264 0.58 -16.07 7.94
C GLU A 264 0.90 -17.58 8.13
N GLN A 265 2.02 -17.94 8.77
CA GLN A 265 2.53 -19.33 8.75
C GLN A 265 1.83 -20.34 9.68
N PRO A 266 1.41 -20.00 10.92
CA PRO A 266 0.74 -20.96 11.81
C PRO A 266 -0.71 -21.22 11.41
N GLU A 267 -1.22 -22.42 11.72
CA GLU A 267 -2.64 -22.69 11.60
C GLU A 267 -3.44 -21.78 12.57
N PRO A 268 -4.65 -21.29 12.22
CA PRO A 268 -5.31 -20.24 13.00
C PRO A 268 -5.48 -20.52 14.49
N ILE A 269 -5.81 -21.76 14.88
CA ILE A 269 -5.96 -22.13 16.29
C ILE A 269 -4.61 -22.18 17.05
N GLN A 270 -3.51 -22.47 16.34
CA GLN A 270 -2.16 -22.41 16.90
C GLN A 270 -1.72 -20.97 17.13
N ALA A 271 -2.01 -20.09 16.16
CA ALA A 271 -1.78 -18.66 16.29
C ALA A 271 -2.54 -18.06 17.50
N ILE A 272 -3.84 -18.33 17.61
CA ILE A 272 -4.66 -17.92 18.77
C ILE A 272 -4.06 -18.42 20.09
N ASN A 273 -3.61 -19.68 20.14
CA ASN A 273 -3.00 -20.22 21.35
C ASN A 273 -1.68 -19.52 21.73
N MET A 274 -0.80 -19.27 20.75
CA MET A 274 0.48 -18.61 20.98
C MET A 274 0.28 -17.14 21.40
N ILE A 275 -0.58 -16.38 20.72
CA ILE A 275 -0.82 -14.96 21.01
C ILE A 275 -1.26 -14.78 22.48
N LYS A 276 -2.15 -15.63 22.99
CA LYS A 276 -2.56 -15.62 24.41
C LYS A 276 -1.39 -15.81 25.40
N GLN A 277 -0.32 -16.51 25.03
CA GLN A 277 0.86 -16.66 25.89
C GLN A 277 1.72 -15.38 25.91
N LEU A 278 1.56 -14.50 24.92
CA LEU A 278 2.33 -13.27 24.76
C LEU A 278 1.75 -12.06 25.53
N GLU A 279 0.55 -12.16 26.09
CA GLU A 279 -0.15 -11.02 26.72
C GLU A 279 0.68 -10.38 27.83
N GLN A 280 1.33 -11.22 28.64
CA GLN A 280 2.22 -10.81 29.73
C GLN A 280 3.43 -9.97 29.26
N TYR A 281 3.82 -10.05 27.98
CA TYR A 281 4.96 -9.32 27.42
C TYR A 281 4.56 -8.03 26.70
N ARG A 282 3.25 -7.73 26.61
CA ARG A 282 2.70 -6.49 26.04
C ARG A 282 3.38 -6.09 24.72
N PRO A 283 3.24 -6.89 23.63
CA PRO A 283 3.70 -6.48 22.31
C PRO A 283 2.95 -5.24 21.82
N PHE A 284 3.63 -4.38 21.07
CA PHE A 284 3.05 -3.18 20.46
C PHE A 284 2.03 -3.53 19.38
N PHE A 285 2.35 -4.55 18.58
CA PHE A 285 1.39 -5.39 17.88
C PHE A 285 1.95 -6.78 17.60
N ILE A 286 1.05 -7.71 17.29
CA ILE A 286 1.37 -8.94 16.56
C ILE A 286 0.86 -8.80 15.11
N GLU A 287 1.73 -9.04 14.15
CA GLU A 287 1.54 -8.86 12.71
C GLU A 287 1.20 -10.17 11.99
N ASP A 288 0.32 -10.05 10.99
CA ASP A 288 -0.23 -11.10 10.11
C ASP A 288 -0.43 -12.48 10.80
N PRO A 289 -1.25 -12.54 11.87
CA PRO A 289 -1.49 -13.77 12.63
C PRO A 289 -2.22 -14.85 11.82
N PHE A 290 -2.87 -14.47 10.72
CA PHE A 290 -3.55 -15.35 9.77
C PHE A 290 -3.36 -14.82 8.35
N SER A 291 -3.42 -15.72 7.36
CA SER A 291 -3.52 -15.34 5.95
C SER A 291 -4.78 -14.55 5.59
N PRO A 292 -4.80 -13.73 4.51
CA PRO A 292 -5.97 -12.98 4.03
C PRO A 292 -7.25 -13.80 3.83
N GLU A 293 -7.16 -15.08 3.50
CA GLU A 293 -8.33 -15.96 3.31
C GLU A 293 -8.93 -16.44 4.65
N ASN A 294 -8.21 -16.27 5.75
CA ASN A 294 -8.57 -16.72 7.10
C ASN A 294 -9.15 -15.60 7.99
N MET A 295 -9.50 -14.43 7.43
CA MET A 295 -10.05 -13.29 8.19
C MET A 295 -11.21 -13.61 9.18
N PRO A 296 -12.12 -14.58 8.93
CA PRO A 296 -13.16 -14.93 9.90
C PRO A 296 -12.64 -15.35 11.29
N TRP A 297 -11.41 -15.88 11.39
CA TRP A 297 -10.79 -16.29 12.65
C TRP A 297 -10.48 -15.11 13.59
N PHE A 298 -10.36 -13.87 13.08
CA PHE A 298 -10.17 -12.70 13.93
C PHE A 298 -11.30 -12.50 14.94
N LYS A 299 -12.53 -12.94 14.65
CA LYS A 299 -13.65 -12.87 15.61
C LYS A 299 -13.39 -13.71 16.86
N GLN A 300 -12.79 -14.89 16.69
CA GLN A 300 -12.38 -15.72 17.82
C GLN A 300 -11.13 -15.13 18.51
N LEU A 301 -10.15 -14.65 17.74
CA LEU A 301 -8.93 -14.06 18.30
C LEU A 301 -9.26 -12.86 19.19
N ARG A 302 -10.02 -11.87 18.70
CA ARG A 302 -10.42 -10.65 19.44
C ARG A 302 -11.27 -10.95 20.68
N ALA A 303 -11.99 -12.07 20.70
CA ALA A 303 -12.73 -12.51 21.89
C ALA A 303 -11.84 -13.17 22.95
N THR A 304 -10.54 -13.38 22.69
CA THR A 304 -9.63 -14.17 23.54
C THR A 304 -8.32 -13.48 23.93
N THR A 305 -8.03 -12.29 23.40
CA THR A 305 -6.85 -11.51 23.77
C THR A 305 -7.08 -10.00 23.72
N SER A 306 -6.32 -9.25 24.53
CA SER A 306 -6.23 -7.79 24.46
C SER A 306 -4.97 -7.27 23.74
N ILE A 307 -4.18 -8.15 23.11
CA ILE A 307 -3.02 -7.75 22.32
C ILE A 307 -3.45 -6.93 21.09
N PRO A 308 -2.78 -5.81 20.77
CA PRO A 308 -3.00 -5.11 19.52
C PRO A 308 -2.58 -5.96 18.32
N LEU A 309 -3.38 -5.96 17.26
CA LEU A 309 -3.12 -6.75 16.06
C LEU A 309 -2.86 -5.85 14.86
N ALA A 310 -1.93 -6.26 14.02
CA ALA A 310 -1.64 -5.67 12.72
C ALA A 310 -1.96 -6.68 11.62
N MET A 311 -2.54 -6.22 10.51
CA MET A 311 -2.89 -7.09 9.39
C MET A 311 -2.82 -6.36 8.05
N GLY A 312 -2.32 -7.05 7.02
CA GLY A 312 -2.75 -6.78 5.65
C GLY A 312 -1.69 -6.33 4.64
N GLU A 313 -0.42 -6.65 4.85
CA GLU A 313 0.62 -6.36 3.84
C GLU A 313 0.34 -7.00 2.47
N LEU A 314 -0.32 -8.17 2.47
CA LEU A 314 -0.76 -8.94 1.30
C LEU A 314 -2.03 -8.40 0.62
N PHE A 315 -2.76 -7.46 1.24
CA PHE A 315 -4.04 -6.98 0.74
C PHE A 315 -3.91 -6.16 -0.55
N ASN A 316 -4.74 -6.48 -1.53
CA ASN A 316 -4.80 -5.85 -2.84
C ASN A 316 -6.25 -5.67 -3.36
N ASN A 317 -7.26 -5.96 -2.53
CA ASN A 317 -8.67 -5.86 -2.84
C ASN A 317 -9.45 -5.26 -1.66
N ILE A 318 -10.33 -4.29 -1.92
CA ILE A 318 -11.14 -3.60 -0.89
C ILE A 318 -11.97 -4.56 0.00
N ASN A 319 -12.34 -5.72 -0.53
CA ASN A 319 -13.12 -6.72 0.21
C ASN A 319 -12.31 -7.44 1.31
N GLU A 320 -10.98 -7.34 1.29
CA GLU A 320 -10.10 -7.97 2.28
C GLU A 320 -9.98 -7.14 3.56
N PHE A 321 -10.00 -5.80 3.46
CA PHE A 321 -9.80 -4.91 4.61
C PHE A 321 -11.03 -4.10 5.04
N ARG A 322 -11.95 -3.72 4.13
CA ARG A 322 -13.04 -2.78 4.47
C ARG A 322 -13.89 -3.27 5.63
N GLU A 323 -14.41 -4.49 5.54
CA GLU A 323 -15.30 -5.04 6.56
C GLU A 323 -14.55 -5.38 7.86
N PRO A 324 -13.34 -5.98 7.84
CA PRO A 324 -12.53 -6.13 9.05
C PRO A 324 -12.18 -4.84 9.78
N MET A 325 -11.92 -3.73 9.08
CA MET A 325 -11.70 -2.42 9.70
C MET A 325 -12.96 -1.88 10.36
N VAL A 326 -14.12 -1.96 9.69
CA VAL A 326 -15.42 -1.56 10.24
C VAL A 326 -15.82 -2.39 11.46
N GLN A 327 -15.49 -3.68 11.47
CA GLN A 327 -15.69 -4.59 12.61
C GLN A 327 -14.55 -4.53 13.65
N GLN A 328 -13.57 -3.63 13.50
CA GLN A 328 -12.45 -3.41 14.42
C GLN A 328 -11.68 -4.71 14.77
N LEU A 329 -11.51 -5.58 13.77
CA LEU A 329 -10.93 -6.91 13.93
C LEU A 329 -9.41 -6.88 14.18
N PHE A 330 -8.75 -5.79 13.79
CA PHE A 330 -7.34 -5.48 14.07
C PHE A 330 -7.19 -3.98 14.33
N ASP A 331 -6.05 -3.58 14.89
CA ASP A 331 -5.79 -2.23 15.39
C ASP A 331 -4.87 -1.42 14.47
N PHE A 332 -4.10 -2.10 13.60
CA PHE A 332 -3.24 -1.49 12.60
C PHE A 332 -3.48 -2.07 11.20
N ILE A 333 -3.75 -1.20 10.22
CA ILE A 333 -3.79 -1.59 8.80
C ILE A 333 -2.38 -1.54 8.21
N ARG A 334 -1.91 -2.68 7.67
CA ARG A 334 -0.53 -2.86 7.16
C ARG A 334 -0.39 -2.74 5.64
N CYS A 335 -1.45 -2.43 4.89
CA CYS A 335 -1.43 -2.42 3.41
C CYS A 335 -0.13 -1.84 2.82
N HIS A 336 0.54 -2.60 1.98
CA HIS A 336 1.61 -2.08 1.15
C HIS A 336 0.98 -1.12 0.13
N ILE A 337 1.30 0.18 0.17
CA ILE A 337 0.45 1.18 -0.53
C ILE A 337 0.37 0.97 -2.05
N SER A 338 1.39 0.37 -2.68
CA SER A 338 1.32 0.03 -4.10
C SER A 338 0.50 -1.23 -4.40
N GLN A 339 0.31 -2.14 -3.44
CA GLN A 339 -0.62 -3.28 -3.57
C GLN A 339 -2.08 -2.83 -3.61
N ILE A 340 -2.42 -1.67 -3.02
CA ILE A 340 -3.78 -1.10 -3.06
C ILE A 340 -3.95 0.02 -4.10
N GLY A 341 -2.89 0.42 -4.81
CA GLY A 341 -2.97 1.33 -5.95
C GLY A 341 -2.47 2.76 -5.73
N GLY A 342 -1.68 3.05 -4.69
CA GLY A 342 -1.00 4.35 -4.51
C GLY A 342 -1.49 5.19 -3.33
N ILE A 343 -1.15 6.47 -3.34
CA ILE A 343 -1.51 7.48 -2.32
C ILE A 343 -3.02 7.72 -2.31
N THR A 344 -3.65 7.84 -3.48
CA THR A 344 -5.09 8.10 -3.61
C THR A 344 -5.96 7.07 -2.84
N PRO A 345 -5.79 5.75 -3.00
CA PRO A 345 -6.50 4.76 -2.21
C PRO A 345 -5.97 4.64 -0.78
N ALA A 346 -4.65 4.78 -0.53
CA ALA A 346 -4.09 4.71 0.83
C ALA A 346 -4.65 5.80 1.76
N MET A 347 -4.85 7.02 1.25
CA MET A 347 -5.54 8.08 2.00
C MET A 347 -6.99 7.71 2.33
N LYS A 348 -7.74 7.10 1.40
CA LYS A 348 -9.11 6.62 1.66
C LYS A 348 -9.14 5.55 2.75
N VAL A 349 -8.15 4.64 2.76
CA VAL A 349 -7.98 3.61 3.80
C VAL A 349 -7.62 4.25 5.15
N ALA A 350 -6.68 5.20 5.18
CA ALA A 350 -6.31 5.90 6.41
C ALA A 350 -7.50 6.63 7.03
N ARG A 351 -8.22 7.44 6.24
CA ARG A 351 -9.40 8.18 6.72
C ARG A 351 -10.56 7.26 7.12
N LEU A 352 -10.71 6.05 6.53
CA LEU A 352 -11.61 5.03 7.06
C LEU A 352 -11.18 4.59 8.47
N GLY A 353 -9.88 4.32 8.65
CA GLY A 353 -9.31 3.95 9.96
C GLY A 353 -9.54 4.99 11.06
N GLU A 354 -9.51 6.28 10.73
CA GLU A 354 -9.79 7.38 11.68
C GLU A 354 -11.17 7.23 12.35
N TRP A 355 -12.21 6.85 11.59
CA TRP A 355 -13.56 6.68 12.11
C TRP A 355 -13.78 5.39 12.92
N PHE A 356 -12.96 4.36 12.69
CA PHE A 356 -13.07 3.06 13.35
C PHE A 356 -11.92 2.79 14.34
N ASN A 357 -11.12 3.81 14.69
CA ASN A 357 -9.96 3.71 15.58
C ASN A 357 -8.94 2.64 15.16
N VAL A 358 -8.78 2.42 13.85
CA VAL A 358 -7.72 1.58 13.26
C VAL A 358 -6.61 2.51 12.80
N ARG A 359 -5.38 2.26 13.24
CA ARG A 359 -4.20 3.09 12.91
C ARG A 359 -3.50 2.63 11.65
N THR A 360 -2.77 3.52 10.98
CA THR A 360 -1.92 3.14 9.83
C THR A 360 -0.58 2.60 10.32
N ALA A 361 -0.07 1.57 9.65
CA ALA A 361 1.32 1.18 9.74
C ALA A 361 1.75 0.58 8.40
N TRP A 362 2.03 1.40 7.37
CA TRP A 362 2.19 0.87 6.02
C TRP A 362 3.40 -0.06 5.90
N HIS A 363 3.23 -1.20 5.22
CA HIS A 363 4.32 -2.13 4.90
C HIS A 363 5.41 -1.37 4.12
N GLY A 364 6.58 -1.28 4.73
CA GLY A 364 7.75 -0.53 4.27
C GLY A 364 9.04 -1.37 4.31
N PRO A 365 9.05 -2.58 3.72
CA PRO A 365 10.21 -3.47 3.75
C PRO A 365 11.34 -2.97 2.84
N GLY A 366 12.44 -3.72 2.80
CA GLY A 366 13.58 -3.47 1.93
C GLY A 366 13.34 -3.65 0.42
N ASP A 367 12.18 -4.18 0.02
CA ASP A 367 11.68 -4.20 -1.37
C ASP A 367 10.61 -3.13 -1.66
N THR A 368 10.29 -2.25 -0.71
CA THR A 368 9.71 -0.94 -1.04
C THR A 368 10.82 -0.03 -1.56
N SER A 369 10.61 0.65 -2.68
CA SER A 369 11.62 1.61 -3.16
C SER A 369 11.70 2.84 -2.25
N PRO A 370 12.82 3.59 -2.23
CA PRO A 370 12.90 4.87 -1.52
C PRO A 370 11.76 5.86 -1.89
N VAL A 371 11.24 5.81 -3.12
CA VAL A 371 10.09 6.60 -3.56
C VAL A 371 8.81 6.19 -2.83
N GLY A 372 8.59 4.88 -2.68
CA GLY A 372 7.44 4.34 -1.92
C GLY A 372 7.53 4.67 -0.43
N HIS A 373 8.74 4.65 0.14
CA HIS A 373 8.97 5.08 1.52
C HIS A 373 8.68 6.58 1.72
N GLN A 374 9.04 7.46 0.78
CA GLN A 374 8.61 8.86 0.87
C GLN A 374 7.09 8.99 0.74
N ALA A 375 6.43 8.25 -0.15
CA ALA A 375 4.98 8.25 -0.27
C ALA A 375 4.28 7.82 1.04
N ASN A 376 4.79 6.78 1.74
CA ASN A 376 4.36 6.42 3.09
C ASN A 376 4.53 7.61 4.05
N ASN A 377 5.75 8.16 4.15
CA ASN A 377 6.07 9.29 5.05
C ASN A 377 5.17 10.52 4.83
N HIS A 378 4.81 10.84 3.58
CA HIS A 378 3.90 11.96 3.28
C HIS A 378 2.46 11.70 3.76
N ILE A 379 1.97 10.46 3.64
CA ILE A 379 0.68 10.03 4.22
C ILE A 379 0.77 10.09 5.76
N ASP A 380 1.84 9.54 6.32
CA ASP A 380 2.07 9.42 7.77
C ASP A 380 2.23 10.77 8.47
N LEU A 381 2.61 11.83 7.77
CA LEU A 381 2.52 13.19 8.30
C LEU A 381 1.08 13.77 8.24
N ALA A 382 0.28 13.38 7.25
CA ALA A 382 -1.00 14.03 6.93
C ALA A 382 -2.24 13.41 7.61
N VAL A 383 -2.16 12.17 8.09
CA VAL A 383 -3.29 11.45 8.71
C VAL A 383 -3.26 11.55 10.24
N PHE A 384 -4.41 11.60 10.92
CA PHE A 384 -4.45 11.69 12.38
C PHE A 384 -4.12 10.33 13.03
N ASN A 385 -4.66 9.24 12.48
CA ASN A 385 -4.52 7.88 12.99
C ASN A 385 -3.19 7.18 12.64
N PHE A 386 -2.09 7.91 12.50
CA PHE A 386 -0.78 7.29 12.32
C PHE A 386 -0.43 6.37 13.51
N GLY A 387 -0.01 5.14 13.22
CA GLY A 387 0.42 4.16 14.20
C GLY A 387 1.94 4.16 14.37
N ILE A 388 2.65 3.66 13.36
CA ILE A 388 4.11 3.56 13.29
C ILE A 388 4.52 3.29 11.84
N GLN A 389 5.67 3.76 11.36
CA GLN A 389 6.16 3.40 10.02
C GLN A 389 7.22 2.30 10.11
N GLU A 390 7.10 1.27 9.27
CA GLU A 390 8.18 0.30 9.08
C GLU A 390 9.36 0.97 8.37
N SER A 391 10.57 0.77 8.88
CA SER A 391 11.76 1.41 8.34
C SER A 391 12.71 0.46 7.63
N GLN A 392 13.30 1.00 6.57
CA GLN A 392 14.49 0.48 5.93
C GLN A 392 15.63 1.51 5.97
N THR A 393 16.82 1.06 6.34
CA THR A 393 18.05 1.87 6.19
C THR A 393 18.68 1.56 4.84
N PHE A 394 18.76 2.56 3.96
CA PHE A 394 19.29 2.42 2.61
C PHE A 394 20.80 2.70 2.56
N ASN A 395 21.56 1.83 1.90
CA ASN A 395 23.00 2.00 1.71
C ASN A 395 23.34 3.08 0.66
N THR A 396 24.59 3.54 0.63
CA THR A 396 25.08 4.61 -0.26
C THR A 396 24.72 4.39 -1.73
N ARG A 397 24.83 3.15 -2.23
CA ARG A 397 24.49 2.83 -3.63
C ARG A 397 23.00 3.06 -3.92
N VAL A 398 22.11 2.75 -2.98
CA VAL A 398 20.68 3.07 -3.14
C VAL A 398 20.48 4.59 -3.13
N GLN A 399 21.18 5.31 -2.26
CA GLN A 399 21.10 6.78 -2.18
C GLN A 399 21.63 7.47 -3.46
N GLU A 400 22.67 6.94 -4.11
CA GLU A 400 23.20 7.40 -5.40
C GLU A 400 22.19 7.22 -6.55
N VAL A 401 21.43 6.13 -6.54
CA VAL A 401 20.34 5.87 -7.50
C VAL A 401 19.11 6.71 -7.17
N PHE A 402 18.85 7.02 -5.90
CA PHE A 402 17.66 7.72 -5.41
C PHE A 402 18.01 8.96 -4.57
N PRO A 403 18.42 10.09 -5.18
CA PRO A 403 18.62 11.35 -4.47
C PRO A 403 17.32 11.79 -3.77
N GLY A 404 17.41 12.10 -2.47
CA GLY A 404 16.23 12.35 -1.62
C GLY A 404 15.70 11.10 -0.88
N THR A 405 16.47 10.00 -0.87
CA THR A 405 16.21 8.81 -0.04
C THR A 405 15.96 9.18 1.43
N PRO A 406 14.93 8.62 2.10
CA PRO A 406 14.66 8.87 3.52
C PRO A 406 15.84 8.53 4.44
N VAL A 407 16.10 9.43 5.40
CA VAL A 407 17.14 9.27 6.44
C VAL A 407 16.45 9.06 7.80
N ILE A 408 17.05 8.23 8.66
CA ILE A 408 16.51 7.96 10.00
C ILE A 408 17.42 8.59 11.06
N GLU A 409 16.85 9.43 11.92
CA GLU A 409 17.53 10.03 13.06
C GLU A 409 16.79 9.69 14.35
N LYS A 410 17.49 9.05 15.31
CA LYS A 410 16.93 8.67 16.62
C LYS A 410 15.60 7.90 16.52
N GLY A 411 15.47 7.01 15.52
CA GLY A 411 14.27 6.23 15.25
C GLY A 411 13.10 7.01 14.63
N TYR A 412 13.32 8.20 14.08
CA TYR A 412 12.33 8.92 13.27
C TYR A 412 12.79 9.01 11.83
N TYR A 413 11.88 8.84 10.86
CA TYR A 413 12.15 9.26 9.49
C TYR A 413 12.18 10.79 9.41
N VAL A 414 13.28 11.33 8.88
CA VAL A 414 13.42 12.73 8.52
C VAL A 414 12.71 12.93 7.19
N VAL A 415 11.55 13.59 7.23
CA VAL A 415 10.73 13.86 6.05
C VAL A 415 11.16 15.16 5.40
N THR A 416 11.28 15.14 4.08
CA THR A 416 11.70 16.27 3.25
C THR A 416 10.64 17.37 3.15
N GLU A 417 11.10 18.62 3.01
CA GLU A 417 10.27 19.80 2.72
C GLU A 417 10.28 20.18 1.23
N GLU A 418 11.06 19.46 0.41
CA GLU A 418 11.17 19.71 -1.03
C GLU A 418 9.83 19.44 -1.75
N PRO A 419 9.51 20.20 -2.82
CA PRO A 419 8.27 20.00 -3.58
C PRO A 419 8.08 18.58 -4.14
N GLY A 420 6.83 18.13 -4.20
CA GLY A 420 6.51 16.77 -4.65
C GLY A 420 6.74 15.73 -3.56
N LEU A 421 7.25 14.56 -3.94
CA LEU A 421 7.70 13.55 -2.97
C LEU A 421 9.10 13.87 -2.39
N GLY A 422 9.78 14.90 -2.92
CA GLY A 422 11.12 15.34 -2.51
C GLY A 422 12.20 14.28 -2.72
N ILE A 423 12.03 13.44 -3.74
CA ILE A 423 12.93 12.36 -4.16
C ILE A 423 12.89 12.20 -5.68
N ASP A 424 13.98 11.71 -6.26
CA ASP A 424 14.14 11.47 -7.70
C ASP A 424 14.86 10.13 -7.99
N ILE A 425 15.01 9.78 -9.26
CA ILE A 425 15.81 8.63 -9.74
C ILE A 425 16.90 9.06 -10.73
N ASN A 426 18.15 8.76 -10.38
CA ASN A 426 19.28 8.88 -11.29
C ASN A 426 19.31 7.67 -12.25
N GLU A 427 18.69 7.83 -13.42
CA GLU A 427 18.53 6.75 -14.40
C GLU A 427 19.85 6.13 -14.89
N LYS A 428 20.94 6.92 -14.91
CA LYS A 428 22.28 6.44 -15.31
C LYS A 428 22.90 5.51 -14.26
N GLU A 429 22.65 5.79 -12.99
CA GLU A 429 23.07 4.92 -11.88
C GLU A 429 22.15 3.70 -11.76
N ALA A 430 20.84 3.91 -11.93
CA ALA A 430 19.84 2.84 -11.94
C ALA A 430 20.17 1.73 -12.96
N ALA A 431 20.61 2.12 -14.16
CA ALA A 431 20.98 1.21 -15.24
C ALA A 431 22.18 0.29 -14.92
N LYS A 432 23.00 0.62 -13.92
CA LYS A 432 24.14 -0.23 -13.48
C LYS A 432 23.69 -1.46 -12.69
N TYR A 433 22.44 -1.51 -12.25
CA TYR A 433 21.91 -2.54 -11.36
C TYR A 433 20.67 -3.21 -11.96
N PRO A 434 20.82 -4.08 -12.99
CA PRO A 434 19.68 -4.78 -13.59
C PRO A 434 19.00 -5.74 -12.59
N ILE A 435 17.70 -5.96 -12.78
CA ILE A 435 16.89 -6.86 -11.97
C ILE A 435 17.26 -8.35 -12.14
N ARG A 436 16.78 -9.18 -11.22
CA ARG A 436 16.98 -10.63 -11.18
C ARG A 436 15.64 -11.36 -11.26
N TYR A 437 15.57 -12.47 -12.00
CA TYR A 437 14.33 -13.22 -12.23
C TYR A 437 14.04 -14.27 -11.15
N ASN A 438 14.20 -13.90 -9.88
CA ASN A 438 14.03 -14.80 -8.76
C ASN A 438 12.60 -14.69 -8.18
N GLY A 439 11.94 -15.83 -7.99
CA GLY A 439 10.73 -15.91 -7.17
C GLY A 439 11.04 -15.99 -5.68
N MET A 440 9.99 -15.92 -4.86
CA MET A 440 10.11 -16.29 -3.45
C MET A 440 10.37 -17.80 -3.32
N GLY A 441 11.14 -18.21 -2.32
CA GLY A 441 11.41 -19.63 -2.05
C GLY A 441 10.16 -20.37 -1.59
N THR A 442 10.06 -21.67 -1.90
CA THR A 442 9.01 -22.54 -1.38
C THR A 442 9.29 -22.89 0.08
N ILE A 443 8.26 -22.98 0.92
CA ILE A 443 8.36 -23.50 2.29
C ILE A 443 7.49 -24.74 2.43
N ARG A 444 7.98 -25.71 3.20
CA ARG A 444 7.24 -26.94 3.53
C ARG A 444 7.35 -27.30 5.00
N LYS A 445 6.28 -27.91 5.52
CA LYS A 445 6.31 -28.71 6.74
C LYS A 445 7.20 -29.95 6.53
N ASN A 446 7.64 -30.61 7.60
CA ASN A 446 8.51 -31.80 7.49
C ASN A 446 7.92 -32.92 6.63
N ASP A 447 6.59 -33.10 6.63
CA ASP A 447 5.85 -34.06 5.80
C ASP A 447 5.83 -33.72 4.29
N GLY A 448 6.33 -32.54 3.90
CA GLY A 448 6.37 -32.06 2.52
C GLY A 448 5.18 -31.17 2.12
N THR A 449 4.20 -30.98 3.00
CA THR A 449 3.05 -30.09 2.76
C THR A 449 3.52 -28.66 2.50
N ILE A 450 3.07 -28.06 1.39
CA ILE A 450 3.32 -26.65 1.07
C ILE A 450 2.75 -25.77 2.17
N MET A 451 3.53 -24.78 2.60
CA MET A 451 3.07 -23.71 3.47
C MET A 451 2.87 -22.42 2.70
N LYS A 452 2.03 -21.56 3.26
CA LYS A 452 2.09 -20.13 2.96
C LYS A 452 3.43 -19.60 3.47
N PRO A 453 4.20 -18.88 2.63
CA PRO A 453 5.64 -18.68 2.81
C PRO A 453 5.99 -17.60 3.85
#